data_AF-A0A413LFT0-F1
#
_entry.id   AF-A0A413LFT0-F1
#
_cell.length_a   1.000
_cell.length_b   1.000
_cell.length_c   1.000
_cell.angle_alpha   90.00
_cell.angle_beta   90.00
_cell.angle_gamma   90.00
#
_symmetry.space_group_name_H-M   'P 1'
#
loop_
_entity.id
_entity.type
_entity.pdbx_description
1 polymer ?
#
loop_
_entity_poly.entity_id
_entity_poly.type
_entity_poly.pdbx_seq_one_letter_code
_entity_poly.pdbx_strand_id
1 'polypeptide(L)'
;MINDSNESLVNVYRVIRDTPEELVGLLAGIQGEYHALQGRTERRDYFMEKRRVFNEEHPDGITRAALFIFFMRTCYNGIYSVNRKGRLSVTFGTGSRARILEEELIRFNHKLLQGVVILDGDYRQTEKYAGEKSFFYFDPPYKPVNEAGACTSYMPDDFDDDSQIELAGFCKDLGEKGSK
;
A
#
# COMPACT_ATOMS: atom_id res chain seq x y z
N MET A 1 -8.87 -14.00 -3.52
CA MET A 1 -7.49 -13.88 -3.03
C MET A 1 -6.95 -12.56 -3.55
N ILE A 2 -6.12 -11.87 -2.77
CA ILE A 2 -5.35 -10.71 -3.23
C ILE A 2 -3.87 -10.90 -2.85
N ASN A 3 -2.96 -10.36 -3.68
CA ASN A 3 -1.51 -10.40 -3.49
C ASN A 3 -0.89 -9.08 -3.93
N ASP A 4 0.08 -8.57 -3.18
CA ASP A 4 0.89 -7.41 -3.56
C ASP A 4 2.30 -7.54 -2.98
N SER A 5 3.32 -7.04 -3.68
CA SER A 5 4.70 -7.08 -3.17
C SER A 5 4.97 -6.05 -2.07
N ASN A 6 4.09 -5.04 -1.91
CA ASN A 6 4.19 -4.05 -0.86
C ASN A 6 3.63 -4.56 0.47
N GLU A 7 4.51 -5.08 1.32
CA GLU A 7 4.17 -5.58 2.66
C GLU A 7 3.40 -4.56 3.52
N SER A 8 3.69 -3.26 3.37
CA SER A 8 3.00 -2.22 4.16
C SER A 8 1.56 -2.03 3.73
N LEU A 9 1.27 -2.15 2.43
CA LEU A 9 -0.10 -2.16 1.90
C LEU A 9 -0.85 -3.43 2.33
N VAL A 10 -0.22 -4.59 2.20
CA VAL A 10 -0.81 -5.87 2.61
C VAL A 10 -1.15 -5.88 4.10
N ASN A 11 -0.26 -5.32 4.93
CA ASN A 11 -0.52 -5.14 6.36
C ASN A 11 -1.77 -4.31 6.63
N VAL A 12 -2.02 -3.23 5.86
CA VAL A 12 -3.27 -2.45 5.98
C VAL A 12 -4.50 -3.32 5.70
N TYR A 13 -4.49 -4.11 4.62
CA TYR A 13 -5.61 -5.01 4.31
C TYR A 13 -5.85 -6.06 5.42
N ARG A 14 -4.78 -6.64 5.96
CA ARG A 14 -4.87 -7.60 7.07
C ARG A 14 -5.47 -6.96 8.33
N VAL A 15 -4.98 -5.77 8.72
CA VAL A 15 -5.49 -5.04 9.88
C VAL A 15 -6.96 -4.63 9.70
N ILE A 16 -7.37 -4.18 8.51
CA ILE A 16 -8.79 -3.90 8.22
C ILE A 16 -9.64 -5.17 8.34
N ARG A 17 -9.14 -6.31 7.86
CA ARG A 17 -9.85 -7.59 7.94
C ARG A 17 -9.96 -8.09 9.38
N ASP A 18 -8.90 -7.96 10.18
CA ASP A 18 -8.78 -8.68 11.45
C ASP A 18 -9.12 -7.81 12.67
N THR A 19 -8.76 -6.52 12.67
CA THR A 19 -8.88 -5.61 13.83
C THR A 19 -9.38 -4.21 13.43
N PRO A 20 -10.58 -4.08 12.83
CA PRO A 20 -11.07 -2.81 12.28
C PRO A 20 -11.33 -1.74 13.36
N GLU A 21 -11.83 -2.11 14.54
CA GLU A 21 -12.18 -1.16 15.60
C GLU A 21 -10.96 -0.48 16.20
N GLU A 22 -9.92 -1.25 16.45
CA GLU A 22 -8.66 -0.74 16.99
C GLU A 22 -7.99 0.20 15.98
N LEU A 23 -8.05 -0.13 14.68
CA LEU A 23 -7.55 0.75 13.62
C LEU A 23 -8.32 2.07 13.58
N VAL A 24 -9.65 2.03 13.70
CA VAL A 24 -10.49 3.23 13.78
C VAL A 24 -10.10 4.09 14.97
N GLY A 25 -9.91 3.49 16.15
CA GLY A 25 -9.46 4.20 17.35
C GLY A 25 -8.12 4.91 17.17
N LEU A 26 -7.12 4.23 16.62
CA LEU A 26 -5.80 4.83 16.36
C LEU A 26 -5.88 5.97 15.33
N LEU A 27 -6.61 5.77 14.24
CA LEU A 27 -6.79 6.80 13.22
C LEU A 27 -7.57 8.01 13.75
N ALA A 28 -8.55 7.80 14.64
CA ALA A 28 -9.26 8.88 15.31
C ALA A 28 -8.30 9.72 16.17
N GLY A 29 -7.42 9.06 16.93
CA GLY A 29 -6.38 9.73 17.72
C GLY A 29 -5.42 10.54 16.85
N ILE A 30 -4.85 9.92 15.81
CA ILE A 30 -3.95 10.59 14.86
C ILE A 30 -4.64 11.78 14.19
N GLN A 31 -5.90 11.63 13.77
CA GLN A 31 -6.66 12.71 13.15
C GLN A 31 -6.88 13.87 14.13
N GLY A 32 -7.28 13.57 15.37
CA GLY A 32 -7.48 14.58 16.42
C GLY A 32 -6.21 15.36 16.72
N GLU A 33 -5.09 14.66 16.93
CA GLU A 33 -3.76 15.26 17.12
C GLU A 33 -3.39 16.17 15.93
N TYR A 34 -3.52 15.66 14.70
CA TYR A 34 -3.16 16.41 13.49
C TYR A 34 -4.05 17.63 13.22
N HIS A 35 -5.36 17.54 13.54
CA HIS A 35 -6.32 18.62 13.34
C HIS A 35 -6.22 19.73 14.40
N ALA A 36 -5.71 19.40 15.59
CA ALA A 36 -5.43 20.35 16.66
C ALA A 36 -4.25 21.30 16.33
N LEU A 37 -3.32 20.87 15.49
CA LEU A 37 -2.20 21.69 15.00
C LEU A 37 -2.74 22.85 14.16
N GLN A 38 -2.25 24.06 14.40
CA GLN A 38 -2.74 25.29 13.76
C GLN A 38 -1.90 25.65 12.54
N GLY A 39 -0.59 25.42 12.62
CA GLY A 39 0.37 25.82 11.60
C GLY A 39 0.78 24.72 10.63
N ARG A 40 1.19 25.13 9.42
CA ARG A 40 1.84 24.23 8.45
C ARG A 40 3.14 23.64 9.00
N THR A 41 3.92 24.45 9.74
CA THR A 41 5.18 24.02 10.36
C THR A 41 4.92 22.91 11.38
N GLU A 42 3.98 23.11 12.29
CA GLU A 42 3.61 22.10 13.30
C GLU A 42 3.15 20.79 12.66
N ARG A 43 2.30 20.86 11.62
CA ARG A 43 1.86 19.67 10.87
C ARG A 43 2.99 18.94 10.16
N ARG A 44 3.93 19.70 9.59
CA ARG A 44 5.13 19.12 8.97
C ARG A 44 5.99 18.42 10.02
N ASP A 45 6.19 19.05 11.18
CA ASP A 45 7.03 18.49 12.23
C ASP A 45 6.39 17.22 12.82
N TYR A 46 5.06 17.21 13.01
CA TYR A 46 4.29 16.01 13.35
C TYR A 46 4.43 14.90 12.30
N PHE A 47 4.31 15.24 11.00
CA PHE A 47 4.51 14.29 9.91
C PHE A 47 5.91 13.68 9.91
N MET A 48 6.95 14.49 10.13
CA MET A 48 8.33 14.03 10.19
C MET A 48 8.56 13.10 11.39
N GLU A 49 7.95 13.42 12.54
CA GLU A 49 8.03 12.58 13.73
C GLU A 49 7.34 11.24 13.50
N LYS A 50 6.11 11.22 12.97
CA LYS A 50 5.44 9.96 12.61
C LYS A 50 6.26 9.16 11.59
N ARG A 51 6.94 9.82 10.65
CA ARG A 51 7.82 9.14 9.68
C ARG A 51 9.04 8.53 10.34
N ARG A 52 9.59 9.18 11.38
CA ARG A 52 10.66 8.61 12.23
C ARG A 52 10.17 7.35 12.93
N VAL A 53 9.02 7.42 13.60
CA VAL A 53 8.37 6.25 14.26
C VAL A 53 8.20 5.09 13.27
N PHE A 54 7.61 5.35 12.09
CA PHE A 54 7.38 4.33 11.06
C PHE A 54 8.68 3.65 10.58
N ASN A 55 9.76 4.42 10.46
CA ASN A 55 11.02 3.95 9.88
C ASN A 55 12.02 3.38 10.89
N GLU A 56 11.95 3.78 12.17
CA GLU A 56 13.02 3.53 13.15
C GLU A 56 12.54 2.77 14.39
N GLU A 57 11.27 2.91 14.77
CA GLU A 57 10.78 2.35 16.04
C GLU A 57 10.10 0.99 15.88
N HIS A 58 10.03 0.47 14.65
CA HIS A 58 9.41 -0.82 14.35
C HIS A 58 8.05 -1.02 15.02
N PRO A 59 7.08 -0.11 14.78
CA PRO A 59 5.78 -0.18 15.43
C PRO A 59 5.06 -1.48 15.08
N ASP A 60 4.14 -1.89 15.94
CA ASP A 60 3.30 -3.06 15.71
C ASP A 60 2.47 -2.93 14.42
N GLY A 61 1.91 -4.06 13.96
CA GLY A 61 1.21 -4.12 12.67
C GLY A 61 0.07 -3.10 12.55
N ILE A 62 -0.69 -2.90 13.63
CA ILE A 62 -1.84 -1.99 13.62
C ILE A 62 -1.41 -0.51 13.59
N THR A 63 -0.41 -0.13 14.39
CA THR A 63 0.17 1.22 14.37
C THR A 63 0.82 1.48 13.02
N ARG A 64 1.54 0.51 12.46
CA ARG A 64 2.14 0.60 11.12
C ARG A 64 1.08 0.84 10.05
N ALA A 65 -0.07 0.14 10.10
CA ALA A 65 -1.18 0.34 9.19
C ALA A 65 -1.82 1.74 9.35
N ALA A 66 -2.04 2.19 10.58
CA ALA A 66 -2.59 3.52 10.85
C ALA A 66 -1.67 4.64 10.33
N LEU A 67 -0.36 4.52 10.55
CA LEU A 67 0.64 5.44 10.03
C LEU A 67 0.72 5.42 8.50
N PHE A 68 0.63 4.24 7.86
CA PHE A 68 0.57 4.14 6.41
C PHE A 68 -0.60 4.94 5.83
N ILE A 69 -1.81 4.77 6.37
CA ILE A 69 -3.00 5.53 5.96
C ILE A 69 -2.80 7.03 6.18
N PHE A 70 -2.26 7.41 7.34
CA PHE A 70 -1.92 8.82 7.63
C PHE A 70 -1.00 9.42 6.56
N PHE A 71 0.06 8.72 6.16
CA PHE A 71 0.96 9.21 5.12
C PHE A 71 0.27 9.32 3.78
N MET A 72 -0.50 8.31 3.35
CA MET A 72 -1.20 8.37 2.05
C MET A 72 -2.21 9.52 1.99
N ARG A 73 -2.73 9.98 3.13
CA ARG A 73 -3.65 11.12 3.23
C ARG A 73 -2.96 12.48 3.32
N THR A 74 -1.68 12.52 3.70
CA THR A 74 -0.99 13.78 4.05
C THR A 74 0.30 14.03 3.26
N CYS A 75 0.82 13.03 2.54
CA CYS A 75 1.97 13.18 1.68
C CYS A 75 1.59 13.86 0.35
N TYR A 76 2.61 14.34 -0.36
CA TYR A 76 2.46 14.93 -1.68
C TYR A 76 1.84 13.92 -2.65
N ASN A 77 0.68 14.27 -3.22
CA ASN A 77 -0.10 13.48 -4.18
C ASN A 77 -0.51 12.06 -3.74
N GLY A 78 -0.41 11.72 -2.45
CA GLY A 78 -0.75 10.37 -1.99
C GLY A 78 0.19 9.28 -2.54
N ILE A 79 1.37 9.65 -3.02
CA ILE A 79 2.32 8.72 -3.63
C ILE A 79 3.12 8.02 -2.54
N TYR A 80 3.04 6.69 -2.50
CA TYR A 80 3.92 5.86 -1.69
C TYR A 80 5.31 5.77 -2.32
N SER A 81 6.35 5.98 -1.51
CA SER A 81 7.74 5.79 -1.95
C SER A 81 8.62 5.34 -0.79
N VAL A 82 9.60 4.50 -1.12
CA VAL A 82 10.66 4.05 -0.22
C VAL A 82 12.03 4.32 -0.85
N ASN A 83 13.05 4.49 -0.01
CA ASN A 83 14.42 4.54 -0.49
C ASN A 83 14.99 3.12 -0.68
N ARG A 84 16.23 3.03 -1.20
CA ARG A 84 16.95 1.76 -1.40
C ARG A 84 17.16 0.90 -0.14
N LYS A 85 16.91 1.45 1.05
CA LYS A 85 16.95 0.72 2.33
C LYS A 85 15.56 0.28 2.79
N GLY A 86 14.54 0.37 1.94
CA GLY A 86 13.14 0.06 2.27
C GLY A 86 12.48 1.05 3.23
N ARG A 87 13.10 2.21 3.50
CA ARG A 87 12.56 3.20 4.44
C ARG A 87 11.66 4.19 3.71
N LEU A 88 10.51 4.50 4.29
CA LEU A 88 9.53 5.42 3.75
C LEU A 88 10.17 6.80 3.46
N SER A 89 10.05 7.26 2.22
CA SER A 89 10.69 8.47 1.69
C SER A 89 9.70 9.53 1.21
N VAL A 90 8.42 9.40 1.56
CA VAL A 90 7.38 10.34 1.12
C VAL A 90 7.62 11.76 1.64
N THR A 91 7.20 12.74 0.83
CA THR A 91 7.31 14.18 1.13
C THR A 91 6.01 14.69 1.74
N PHE A 92 6.10 15.56 2.75
CA PHE A 92 4.93 16.22 3.32
C PHE A 92 4.18 17.05 2.26
N GLY A 93 2.85 16.91 2.21
CA GLY A 93 2.01 17.56 1.20
C GLY A 93 1.68 19.03 1.50
N THR A 94 0.48 19.44 1.09
CA THR A 94 0.03 20.84 1.16
C THR A 94 -0.19 21.34 2.59
N GLY A 95 -0.27 20.45 3.58
CA GLY A 95 -0.46 20.78 4.99
C GLY A 95 -1.87 21.24 5.34
N SER A 96 -2.86 20.97 4.46
CA SER A 96 -4.27 21.15 4.74
C SER A 96 -4.78 20.15 5.79
N ARG A 97 -5.96 20.41 6.35
CA ARG A 97 -6.68 19.47 7.22
C ARG A 97 -7.23 18.31 6.39
N ALA A 98 -6.39 17.31 6.15
CA ALA A 98 -6.79 16.09 5.46
C ALA A 98 -7.76 15.26 6.31
N ARG A 99 -8.76 14.65 5.68
CA ARG A 99 -9.57 13.59 6.29
C ARG A 99 -8.73 12.32 6.33
N ILE A 100 -8.30 11.92 7.53
CA ILE A 100 -7.42 10.77 7.76
C ILE A 100 -8.27 9.52 8.04
N LEU A 101 -9.33 9.68 8.83
CA LEU A 101 -10.23 8.60 9.21
C LEU A 101 -11.48 8.56 8.31
N GLU A 102 -11.74 7.37 7.76
CA GLU A 102 -12.96 7.02 7.04
C GLU A 102 -13.60 5.75 7.65
N GLU A 103 -14.29 5.92 8.78
CA GLU A 103 -14.84 4.80 9.57
C GLU A 103 -15.75 3.88 8.76
N GLU A 104 -16.72 4.45 8.04
CA GLU A 104 -17.68 3.68 7.25
C GLU A 104 -16.98 2.85 6.18
N LEU A 105 -15.95 3.42 5.53
CA LEU A 105 -15.17 2.74 4.50
C LEU A 105 -14.36 1.59 5.10
N ILE A 106 -13.73 1.78 6.26
CA ILE A 106 -12.99 0.71 6.97
C ILE A 106 -13.94 -0.43 7.32
N ARG A 107 -15.09 -0.12 7.91
CA ARG A 107 -16.12 -1.11 8.31
C ARG A 107 -16.70 -1.86 7.12
N PHE A 108 -16.90 -1.17 6.01
CA PHE A 108 -17.36 -1.77 4.78
C PHE A 108 -16.32 -2.74 4.20
N ASN A 109 -15.06 -2.31 4.10
CA ASN A 109 -13.98 -3.17 3.61
C ASN A 109 -13.72 -4.37 4.54
N HIS A 110 -13.83 -4.19 5.85
CA HIS A 110 -13.76 -5.30 6.82
C HIS A 110 -14.73 -6.42 6.47
N LYS A 111 -15.99 -6.09 6.14
CA LYS A 111 -17.00 -7.07 5.73
C LYS A 111 -16.64 -7.76 4.41
N LEU A 112 -16.13 -7.00 3.43
CA LEU A 112 -15.72 -7.55 2.13
C LEU A 112 -14.50 -8.47 2.20
N LEU A 113 -13.59 -8.21 3.15
CA LEU A 113 -12.35 -8.97 3.29
C LEU A 113 -12.52 -10.29 4.06
N GLN A 114 -13.71 -10.55 4.62
CA GLN A 114 -13.97 -11.82 5.31
C GLN A 114 -13.87 -12.99 4.32
N GLY A 115 -13.06 -13.98 4.68
CA GLY A 115 -12.77 -15.14 3.82
C GLY A 115 -11.76 -14.88 2.70
N VAL A 116 -11.21 -13.66 2.59
CA VAL A 116 -10.17 -13.34 1.59
C VAL A 116 -8.80 -13.79 2.09
N VAL A 117 -8.14 -14.64 1.30
CA VAL A 117 -6.71 -14.94 1.44
C VAL A 117 -5.90 -13.75 0.95
N ILE A 118 -5.09 -13.17 1.83
CA ILE A 118 -4.27 -11.98 1.58
C ILE A 118 -2.79 -12.39 1.68
N LEU A 119 -2.11 -12.37 0.55
CA LEU A 119 -0.69 -12.72 0.41
C LEU A 119 0.15 -11.45 0.23
N ASP A 120 1.42 -11.52 0.64
CA ASP A 120 2.43 -10.52 0.35
C ASP A 120 3.61 -11.15 -0.39
N GLY A 121 4.24 -10.37 -1.25
CA GLY A 121 5.44 -10.77 -1.99
C GLY A 121 5.18 -11.10 -3.45
N ASP A 122 6.08 -11.92 -4.02
CA ASP A 122 6.13 -12.20 -5.45
C ASP A 122 4.85 -12.90 -5.95
N TYR A 123 4.33 -12.46 -7.09
CA TYR A 123 3.09 -12.98 -7.66
C TYR A 123 3.19 -14.46 -8.04
N ARG A 124 4.38 -15.00 -8.33
CA ARG A 124 4.58 -16.40 -8.71
C ARG A 124 4.17 -17.37 -7.60
N GLN A 125 4.17 -16.94 -6.34
CA GLN A 125 3.69 -17.77 -5.22
C GLN A 125 2.19 -18.12 -5.34
N THR A 126 1.43 -17.37 -6.14
CA THR A 126 -0.01 -17.58 -6.36
C THR A 126 -0.30 -18.77 -7.28
N GLU A 127 0.73 -19.31 -7.94
CA GLU A 127 0.61 -20.46 -8.84
C GLU A 127 0.00 -21.69 -8.18
N LYS A 128 0.25 -21.89 -6.87
CA LYS A 128 -0.30 -23.01 -6.11
C LYS A 128 -1.83 -23.00 -6.00
N TYR A 129 -2.48 -21.92 -6.42
CA TYR A 129 -3.93 -21.78 -6.46
C TYR A 129 -4.51 -21.87 -7.88
N ALA A 130 -3.67 -22.17 -8.87
CA ALA A 130 -4.08 -22.37 -10.26
C ALA A 130 -4.96 -23.62 -10.44
N GLY A 131 -5.93 -23.55 -11.34
CA GLY A 131 -6.79 -24.66 -11.74
C GLY A 131 -8.06 -24.23 -12.47
N GLU A 132 -8.87 -25.20 -12.89
CA GLU A 132 -10.10 -24.99 -13.68
C GLU A 132 -11.15 -24.07 -13.05
N LYS A 133 -11.04 -23.81 -11.74
CA LYS A 133 -11.97 -22.98 -10.97
C LYS A 133 -11.37 -21.65 -10.52
N SER A 134 -10.22 -21.26 -11.06
CA SER A 134 -9.58 -19.97 -10.77
C SER A 134 -9.62 -19.03 -11.96
N PHE A 135 -9.75 -17.74 -11.65
CA PHE A 135 -9.57 -16.64 -12.58
C PHE A 135 -8.49 -15.71 -12.01
N PHE A 136 -7.47 -15.41 -12.80
CA PHE A 136 -6.38 -14.52 -12.42
C PHE A 136 -6.52 -13.18 -13.14
N TYR A 137 -6.40 -12.10 -12.37
CA TYR A 137 -6.36 -10.75 -12.89
C TYR A 137 -5.02 -10.11 -12.48
N PHE A 138 -4.28 -9.62 -13.47
CA PHE A 138 -2.99 -8.96 -13.28
C PHE A 138 -3.06 -7.50 -13.72
N ASP A 139 -2.61 -6.62 -12.84
CA ASP A 139 -2.47 -5.17 -13.07
C ASP A 139 -1.04 -4.74 -12.68
N PRO A 140 -0.02 -5.15 -13.47
CA PRO A 140 1.38 -4.88 -13.13
C PRO A 140 1.74 -3.41 -13.36
N PRO A 141 2.89 -2.93 -12.84
CA PRO A 141 3.44 -1.63 -13.20
C PRO A 141 3.51 -1.43 -14.73
N TYR A 142 3.00 -0.30 -15.22
CA TYR A 142 2.92 -0.02 -16.66
C TYR A 142 4.24 0.51 -17.23
N LYS A 143 4.57 0.09 -18.45
CA LYS A 143 5.68 0.66 -19.22
C LYS A 143 5.53 2.18 -19.37
N PRO A 144 6.55 2.99 -19.06
CA PRO A 144 6.49 4.43 -19.29
C PRO A 144 6.19 4.72 -20.76
N VAL A 145 5.26 5.66 -21.01
CA VAL A 145 4.76 5.96 -22.35
C VAL A 145 5.75 6.78 -23.19
N ASN A 146 6.82 7.35 -22.59
CA ASN A 146 7.75 8.23 -23.28
C ASN A 146 9.20 7.71 -23.25
N GLU A 147 9.74 7.36 -24.43
CA GLU A 147 11.18 7.16 -24.66
C GLU A 147 11.98 8.48 -24.65
N ALA A 148 11.30 9.64 -24.63
CA ALA A 148 11.92 10.95 -24.67
C ALA A 148 12.15 11.54 -23.26
N GLY A 149 13.30 11.22 -22.65
CA GLY A 149 14.10 12.16 -21.85
C GLY A 149 13.54 12.78 -20.56
N ALA A 150 12.32 12.46 -20.13
CA ALA A 150 11.78 12.93 -18.85
C ALA A 150 11.83 11.78 -17.83
N CYS A 151 12.81 11.86 -16.94
CA CYS A 151 12.98 11.00 -15.77
C CYS A 151 11.76 11.13 -14.84
N THR A 152 10.71 10.37 -15.13
CA THR A 152 9.71 9.94 -14.16
C THR A 152 9.49 8.45 -14.35
N SER A 153 10.54 7.67 -14.07
CA SER A 153 10.40 6.25 -13.85
C SER A 153 9.50 6.06 -12.64
N TYR A 154 8.24 5.69 -12.87
CA TYR A 154 7.35 5.14 -11.84
C TYR A 154 7.40 3.61 -11.83
N MET A 155 8.29 3.01 -12.62
CA MET A 155 8.64 1.62 -12.37
C MET A 155 9.38 1.60 -11.04
N PRO A 156 8.97 0.74 -10.08
CA PRO A 156 9.92 0.23 -9.11
C PRO A 156 11.17 -0.18 -9.91
N ASP A 157 12.37 0.05 -9.38
CA ASP A 157 13.63 -0.36 -10.04
C ASP A 157 13.61 -1.87 -10.44
N ASP A 158 12.65 -2.63 -9.91
CA ASP A 158 12.50 -4.08 -9.96
C ASP A 158 11.35 -4.59 -10.89
N PHE A 159 10.72 -3.75 -11.73
CA PHE A 159 9.72 -4.24 -12.72
C PHE A 159 9.94 -3.65 -14.12
N ASP A 160 10.84 -4.28 -14.87
CA ASP A 160 11.30 -3.88 -16.19
C ASP A 160 10.67 -4.70 -17.34
N ASP A 161 11.21 -4.55 -18.56
CA ASP A 161 10.73 -5.29 -19.74
C ASP A 161 10.91 -6.81 -19.58
N ASP A 162 11.96 -7.27 -18.91
CA ASP A 162 12.18 -8.70 -18.62
C ASP A 162 11.10 -9.21 -17.66
N SER A 163 10.75 -8.41 -16.65
CA SER A 163 9.67 -8.71 -15.71
C SER A 163 8.31 -8.85 -16.40
N GLN A 164 8.04 -8.04 -17.43
CA GLN A 164 6.82 -8.15 -18.26
C GLN A 164 6.80 -9.45 -19.07
N ILE A 165 7.94 -9.85 -19.63
CA ILE A 165 8.08 -11.11 -20.37
C ILE A 165 7.86 -12.31 -19.44
N GLU A 166 8.46 -12.27 -18.26
CA GLU A 166 8.27 -13.31 -17.24
C GLU A 166 6.82 -13.41 -16.79
N LEU A 167 6.13 -12.28 -16.59
CA LEU A 167 4.70 -12.27 -16.25
C LEU A 167 3.86 -12.86 -17.39
N ALA A 168 4.16 -12.55 -18.65
CA ALA A 168 3.46 -13.13 -19.79
C ALA A 168 3.65 -14.66 -19.86
N GLY A 169 4.86 -15.15 -19.58
CA GLY A 169 5.15 -16.58 -19.43
C GLY A 169 4.33 -17.21 -18.30
N PHE A 170 4.30 -16.57 -17.14
CA PHE A 170 3.51 -17.01 -16.00
C PHE A 170 2.01 -17.11 -16.32
N CYS A 171 1.43 -16.12 -17.00
CA CYS A 171 0.04 -16.16 -17.45
C CYS A 171 -0.23 -17.35 -18.39
N LYS A 172 0.71 -17.69 -19.26
CA LYS A 172 0.60 -18.87 -20.15
C LYS A 172 0.58 -20.16 -19.33
N ASP A 173 1.49 -20.30 -18.37
CA ASP A 173 1.59 -21.48 -17.51
C ASP A 173 0.32 -21.68 -16.66
N LEU A 174 -0.27 -20.58 -16.16
CA LEU A 174 -1.56 -20.62 -15.47
C LEU A 174 -2.70 -21.10 -16.37
N GLY A 175 -2.71 -20.67 -17.63
CA GLY A 175 -3.68 -21.10 -18.64
C GLY A 175 -3.53 -22.59 -18.99
N GLU A 176 -2.31 -23.09 -19.11
CA GLU A 176 -2.02 -24.53 -19.30
C GLU A 176 -2.50 -25.38 -18.12
N LYS A 177 -2.54 -24.81 -16.91
CA LYS A 177 -3.10 -25.43 -15.71
C LYS A 177 -4.64 -25.30 -15.61
N GLY A 178 -5.29 -24.73 -16.62
CA GLY A 178 -6.74 -24.60 -16.72
C GLY A 178 -7.32 -23.35 -16.05
N SER A 179 -6.48 -22.45 -15.53
CA SER A 179 -6.95 -21.17 -15.01
C SER A 179 -7.41 -20.25 -16.14
N LYS A 180 -8.34 -19.35 -15.83
CA LYS A 180 -8.74 -18.26 -16.73
C LYS A 180 -8.00 -16.97 -16.42
#